data_AF-A0A849PH19-F1
#
_entry.id   AF-A0A849PH19-F1
#
_cell.length_a   1.000
_cell.length_b   1.000
_cell.length_c   1.000
_cell.angle_alpha   90.00
_cell.angle_beta   90.00
_cell.angle_gamma   90.00
#
_symmetry.space_group_name_H-M   'P 1'
#
loop_
_entity.id
_entity.type
_entity.pdbx_description
1 polymer ?
#
loop_
_entity_poly.entity_id
_entity_poly.type
_entity_poly.pdbx_seq_one_letter_code
_entity_poly.pdbx_strand_id
1 'polypeptide(L)'
;DYVGTGRSNLSSPQIEDIREQTEYAHKNGVKVEIVLNSSCLGGRQLTPEGFNLIHWYLGQLDSCGVDTIVVADPYLVEIIARDFEMLPVVSVLSFVDSPEKAKFYEDLGAHSIVVDPDVHRHFDVLHAIRDAVDCELKLLVNEGCLYQCPFRYAHFNFFSHAFGPQPRPNVLDDYYYDRCIMLRIKDPKLITVSPWIRPEDIKEYADITDVFKIGGRTHYVNWILNCVDAYADESYDGNLMDLLDCPKALKDLYYISNREFDGAIDHWKNCPTVCANCGFCRELTDRAVKVYAGGGTENEGLVRWSEMAGKTEVSV
;
A
#
# COMPACT_ATOMS: atom_id res chain seq x y z
N ASP A 1 -21.38 -5.36 -1.89
CA ASP A 1 -20.44 -4.76 -0.92
C ASP A 1 -21.17 -4.32 0.34
N TYR A 2 -20.84 -4.98 1.46
CA TYR A 2 -21.47 -4.75 2.77
C TYR A 2 -20.58 -3.92 3.71
N VAL A 3 -19.27 -3.94 3.50
CA VAL A 3 -18.28 -3.14 4.24
C VAL A 3 -17.55 -2.17 3.30
N GLY A 4 -17.21 -2.60 2.08
CA GLY A 4 -16.45 -1.80 1.10
C GLY A 4 -14.94 -1.95 1.29
N THR A 5 -14.18 -1.11 0.57
CA THR A 5 -12.72 -1.09 0.68
C THR A 5 -12.19 0.33 0.52
N GLY A 6 -10.97 0.58 0.99
CA GLY A 6 -10.31 1.87 0.87
C GLY A 6 -9.71 2.20 -0.50
N ARG A 7 -10.03 1.45 -1.55
CA ARG A 7 -9.59 1.73 -2.93
C ARG A 7 -10.66 1.33 -3.94
N SER A 8 -10.47 1.67 -5.21
CA SER A 8 -11.34 1.16 -6.27
C SER A 8 -11.32 -0.36 -6.34
N ASN A 9 -12.47 -0.94 -6.70
CA ASN A 9 -12.66 -2.36 -6.93
C ASN A 9 -12.83 -2.60 -8.43
N LEU A 10 -12.13 -3.60 -8.98
CA LEU A 10 -12.33 -4.04 -10.36
C LEU A 10 -13.64 -4.83 -10.53
N SER A 11 -14.07 -5.52 -9.47
CA SER A 11 -15.28 -6.33 -9.43
C SER A 11 -15.78 -6.49 -8.00
N SER A 12 -17.04 -6.86 -7.85
CA SER A 12 -17.65 -7.32 -6.59
C SER A 12 -18.02 -8.80 -6.77
N PRO A 13 -17.09 -9.74 -6.47
CA PRO A 13 -17.35 -11.18 -6.64
C PRO A 13 -18.53 -11.61 -5.77
N GLN A 14 -19.32 -12.58 -6.27
CA GLN A 14 -20.37 -13.19 -5.47
C GLN A 14 -19.76 -14.18 -4.46
N ILE A 15 -20.53 -14.54 -3.43
CA ILE A 15 -20.08 -15.51 -2.41
C ILE A 15 -19.64 -16.84 -3.04
N GLU A 16 -20.34 -17.31 -4.07
CA GLU A 16 -19.99 -18.56 -4.74
C GLU A 16 -18.66 -18.44 -5.50
N ASP A 17 -18.40 -17.31 -6.17
CA ASP A 17 -17.12 -17.07 -6.83
C ASP A 17 -15.96 -17.08 -5.81
N ILE A 18 -16.19 -16.53 -4.61
CA ILE A 18 -15.22 -16.53 -3.52
C ILE A 18 -14.97 -17.96 -3.04
N ARG A 19 -16.01 -18.79 -2.91
CA ARG A 19 -15.89 -20.20 -2.53
C ARG A 19 -15.05 -20.98 -3.55
N GLU A 20 -15.39 -20.89 -4.83
CA GLU A 20 -14.65 -21.57 -5.90
C GLU A 20 -13.17 -21.15 -5.94
N GLN A 21 -12.89 -19.85 -5.76
CA GLN A 21 -11.52 -19.33 -5.70
C GLN A 21 -10.77 -19.82 -4.46
N THR A 22 -11.45 -19.92 -3.33
CA THR A 22 -10.86 -20.40 -2.07
C THR A 22 -10.51 -21.89 -2.18
N GLU A 23 -11.42 -22.72 -2.69
CA GLU A 23 -11.15 -24.13 -2.95
C GLU A 23 -9.99 -24.34 -3.94
N TYR A 24 -9.94 -23.53 -4.99
CA TYR A 24 -8.84 -23.56 -5.96
C TYR A 24 -7.50 -23.17 -5.32
N ALA A 25 -7.46 -22.11 -4.51
CA ALA A 25 -6.25 -21.67 -3.83
C ALA A 25 -5.75 -22.72 -2.83
N HIS A 26 -6.65 -23.25 -1.99
CA HIS A 26 -6.32 -24.29 -1.00
C HIS A 26 -5.82 -25.57 -1.65
N LYS A 27 -6.40 -25.97 -2.80
CA LYS A 27 -5.91 -27.13 -3.58
C LYS A 27 -4.45 -26.97 -4.04
N ASN A 28 -3.97 -25.74 -4.17
CA ASN A 28 -2.60 -25.40 -4.54
C ASN A 28 -1.74 -24.99 -3.33
N GLY A 29 -2.23 -25.14 -2.10
CA GLY A 29 -1.50 -24.79 -0.88
C GLY A 29 -1.37 -23.29 -0.64
N VAL A 30 -2.24 -22.48 -1.24
CA VAL A 30 -2.26 -21.01 -1.09
C VAL A 30 -3.45 -20.59 -0.21
N LYS A 31 -3.19 -19.76 0.80
CA LYS A 31 -4.23 -19.16 1.65
C LYS A 31 -4.92 -17.99 0.95
N VAL A 32 -6.17 -17.73 1.29
CA VAL A 32 -6.97 -16.61 0.76
C VAL A 32 -7.17 -15.53 1.81
N GLU A 33 -6.79 -14.31 1.43
CA GLU A 33 -7.01 -13.08 2.21
C GLU A 33 -8.03 -12.19 1.49
N ILE A 34 -9.14 -11.86 2.16
CA ILE A 34 -10.17 -10.94 1.61
C ILE A 34 -10.03 -9.57 2.26
N VAL A 35 -10.06 -8.50 1.45
CA VAL A 35 -9.89 -7.13 1.93
C VAL A 35 -11.23 -6.42 2.09
N LEU A 36 -11.60 -6.07 3.33
CA LEU A 36 -12.80 -5.32 3.73
C LEU A 36 -12.43 -4.06 4.53
N ASN A 37 -11.44 -3.32 4.05
CA ASN A 37 -10.71 -2.33 4.83
C ASN A 37 -11.21 -0.88 4.66
N SER A 38 -12.52 -0.66 4.51
CA SER A 38 -13.08 0.70 4.57
C SER A 38 -12.64 1.40 5.86
N SER A 39 -12.06 2.60 5.75
CA SER A 39 -11.62 3.42 6.88
C SER A 39 -12.78 4.13 7.59
N CYS A 40 -13.94 4.21 6.93
CA CYS A 40 -15.15 4.77 7.52
C CYS A 40 -16.39 4.04 7.01
N LEU A 41 -17.24 3.60 7.94
CA LEU A 41 -18.51 2.91 7.67
C LEU A 41 -19.73 3.80 7.92
N GLY A 42 -19.53 5.08 8.26
CA GLY A 42 -20.60 6.02 8.58
C GLY A 42 -21.43 5.65 9.81
N GLY A 43 -20.86 4.87 10.74
CA GLY A 43 -21.52 4.40 11.97
C GLY A 43 -22.50 3.24 11.77
N ARG A 44 -22.62 2.67 10.57
CA ARG A 44 -23.54 1.57 10.26
C ARG A 44 -23.28 0.31 11.07
N GLN A 45 -22.01 0.00 11.32
CA GLN A 45 -21.59 -1.13 12.13
C GLN A 45 -22.12 -1.06 13.58
N LEU A 46 -22.55 0.12 14.03
CA LEU A 46 -23.11 0.36 15.35
C LEU A 46 -24.64 0.39 15.38
N THR A 47 -25.33 0.13 14.25
CA THR A 47 -26.79 -0.03 14.22
C THR A 47 -27.18 -1.51 14.24
N PRO A 48 -28.37 -1.89 14.74
CA PRO A 48 -28.82 -3.28 14.72
C PRO A 48 -28.83 -3.88 13.30
N GLU A 49 -29.27 -3.11 12.30
CA GLU A 49 -29.33 -3.55 10.91
C GLU A 49 -27.94 -3.75 10.32
N GLY A 50 -27.03 -2.79 10.54
CA GLY A 50 -25.67 -2.89 10.01
C GLY A 50 -24.86 -3.97 10.71
N PHE A 51 -25.01 -4.13 12.03
CA PHE A 51 -24.44 -5.25 12.77
C PHE A 51 -24.86 -6.60 12.18
N ASN A 52 -26.17 -6.85 12.06
CA ASN A 52 -26.69 -8.11 11.55
C ASN A 52 -26.21 -8.38 10.11
N LEU A 53 -26.18 -7.34 9.27
CA LEU A 53 -25.76 -7.46 7.88
C LEU A 53 -24.27 -7.78 7.75
N ILE A 54 -23.41 -7.09 8.50
CA ILE A 54 -21.97 -7.32 8.51
C ILE A 54 -21.68 -8.70 9.07
N HIS A 55 -22.29 -9.07 10.21
CA HIS A 55 -22.10 -10.38 10.83
C HIS A 55 -22.56 -11.53 9.92
N TRP A 56 -23.69 -11.37 9.23
CA TRP A 56 -24.13 -12.35 8.23
C TRP A 56 -23.11 -12.48 7.10
N TYR A 57 -22.61 -11.37 6.56
CA TYR A 57 -21.65 -11.39 5.45
C TYR A 57 -20.31 -12.02 5.87
N LEU A 58 -19.79 -11.66 7.04
CA LEU A 58 -18.62 -12.30 7.63
C LEU A 58 -18.84 -13.82 7.79
N GLY A 59 -20.01 -14.25 8.24
CA GLY A 59 -20.35 -15.67 8.33
C GLY A 59 -20.43 -16.37 6.97
N GLN A 60 -20.81 -15.67 5.90
CA GLN A 60 -20.73 -16.23 4.55
C GLN A 60 -19.28 -16.44 4.13
N LEU A 61 -18.39 -15.48 4.36
CA LEU A 61 -16.97 -15.58 4.03
C LEU A 61 -16.27 -16.68 4.83
N ASP A 62 -16.54 -16.76 6.13
CA ASP A 62 -16.06 -17.81 7.02
C ASP A 62 -16.49 -19.20 6.52
N SER A 63 -17.77 -19.35 6.12
CA SER A 63 -18.28 -20.60 5.54
C SER A 63 -17.67 -20.97 4.18
N CYS A 64 -17.02 -20.03 3.49
CA CYS A 64 -16.28 -20.30 2.27
C CYS A 64 -14.86 -20.82 2.53
N GLY A 65 -14.41 -20.82 3.79
CA GLY A 65 -13.05 -21.21 4.17
C GLY A 65 -12.03 -20.10 3.95
N VAL A 66 -12.44 -18.83 3.90
CA VAL A 66 -11.49 -17.72 3.79
C VAL A 66 -10.57 -17.70 5.02
N ASP A 67 -9.25 -17.67 4.81
CA ASP A 67 -8.28 -17.79 5.91
C ASP A 67 -8.16 -16.50 6.73
N THR A 68 -8.16 -15.35 6.06
CA THR A 68 -7.91 -14.04 6.70
C THR A 68 -8.75 -12.93 6.10
N ILE A 69 -9.15 -11.97 6.94
CA ILE A 69 -9.86 -10.76 6.52
C ILE A 69 -9.08 -9.52 6.92
N VAL A 70 -8.79 -8.66 5.95
CA VAL A 70 -8.13 -7.36 6.19
C VAL A 70 -9.19 -6.29 6.49
N VAL A 71 -9.16 -5.73 7.69
CA VAL A 71 -10.09 -4.68 8.14
C VAL A 71 -9.34 -3.49 8.72
N ALA A 72 -9.92 -2.29 8.63
CA ALA A 72 -9.32 -1.07 9.18
C ALA A 72 -9.96 -0.64 10.51
N ASP A 73 -11.27 -0.85 10.65
CA ASP A 73 -12.04 -0.46 11.83
C ASP A 73 -11.74 -1.41 13.01
N PRO A 74 -11.30 -0.90 14.19
CA PRO A 74 -11.07 -1.72 15.39
C PRO A 74 -12.25 -2.60 15.78
N TYR A 75 -13.48 -2.11 15.59
CA TYR A 75 -14.69 -2.88 15.87
C TYR A 75 -14.73 -4.18 15.07
N LEU A 76 -14.33 -4.12 13.80
CA LEU A 76 -14.31 -5.30 12.94
C LEU A 76 -13.20 -6.28 13.34
N VAL A 77 -12.05 -5.78 13.79
CA VAL A 77 -10.97 -6.64 14.31
C VAL A 77 -11.48 -7.47 15.48
N GLU A 78 -12.10 -6.81 16.46
CA GLU A 78 -12.56 -7.44 17.70
C GLU A 78 -13.67 -8.48 17.44
N ILE A 79 -14.69 -8.17 16.62
CA ILE A 79 -15.75 -9.13 16.35
C ILE A 79 -15.27 -10.31 15.51
N ILE A 80 -14.33 -10.09 14.57
CA ILE A 80 -13.80 -11.18 13.74
C ILE A 80 -13.00 -12.15 14.61
N ALA A 81 -12.13 -11.62 15.48
CA ALA A 81 -11.34 -12.43 16.41
C ALA A 81 -12.20 -13.26 17.39
N ARG A 82 -13.38 -12.74 17.77
CA ARG A 82 -14.24 -13.36 18.78
C ARG A 82 -15.24 -14.37 18.20
N ASP A 83 -15.83 -14.04 17.06
CA ASP A 83 -17.07 -14.69 16.60
C ASP A 83 -16.87 -15.60 15.37
N PHE A 84 -15.68 -15.65 14.77
CA PHE A 84 -15.40 -16.38 13.52
C PHE A 84 -14.07 -17.16 13.59
N GLU A 85 -13.89 -18.14 12.68
CA GLU A 85 -12.66 -18.94 12.58
C GLU A 85 -11.59 -18.24 11.72
N MET A 86 -12.02 -17.45 10.74
CA MET A 86 -11.13 -16.61 9.93
C MET A 86 -10.40 -15.57 10.79
N LEU A 87 -9.14 -15.30 10.43
CA LEU A 87 -8.24 -14.50 11.26
C LEU A 87 -8.21 -13.02 10.83
N PRO A 88 -8.36 -12.05 11.75
CA PRO A 88 -8.36 -10.63 11.38
C PRO A 88 -6.94 -10.12 11.15
N VAL A 89 -6.78 -9.38 10.04
CA VAL A 89 -5.55 -8.68 9.67
C VAL A 89 -5.82 -7.18 9.72
N VAL A 90 -5.02 -6.44 10.47
CA VAL A 90 -5.14 -4.98 10.55
C VAL A 90 -4.59 -4.37 9.27
N SER A 91 -5.44 -3.57 8.63
CA SER A 91 -5.13 -2.87 7.40
C SER A 91 -4.10 -1.77 7.61
N VAL A 92 -3.32 -1.48 6.57
CA VAL A 92 -2.50 -0.27 6.50
C VAL A 92 -3.31 1.03 6.64
N LEU A 93 -4.63 0.97 6.40
CA LEU A 93 -5.55 2.10 6.59
C LEU A 93 -5.87 2.40 8.07
N SER A 94 -5.38 1.57 9.00
CA SER A 94 -5.45 1.83 10.44
C SER A 94 -4.31 2.70 10.95
N PHE A 95 -3.33 3.02 10.10
CA PHE A 95 -2.18 3.88 10.43
C PHE A 95 -1.40 3.41 11.66
N VAL A 96 -1.09 2.11 11.73
CA VAL A 96 -0.30 1.54 12.83
C VAL A 96 1.18 1.90 12.62
N ASP A 97 1.60 2.96 13.29
CA ASP A 97 2.92 3.60 13.19
C ASP A 97 3.64 3.69 14.55
N SER A 98 3.10 3.05 15.60
CA SER A 98 3.67 3.08 16.95
C SER A 98 3.45 1.76 17.71
N PRO A 99 4.30 1.45 18.70
CA PRO A 99 4.15 0.28 19.55
C PRO A 99 2.79 0.22 20.27
N GLU A 100 2.29 1.37 20.72
CA GLU A 100 1.02 1.45 21.44
C GLU A 100 -0.17 1.15 20.54
N LYS A 101 -0.16 1.63 19.30
CA LYS A 101 -1.20 1.28 18.32
C LYS A 101 -1.14 -0.20 17.97
N ALA A 102 0.07 -0.76 17.79
CA ALA A 102 0.22 -2.18 17.49
C ALA A 102 -0.32 -3.05 18.62
N LYS A 103 0.08 -2.76 19.85
CA LYS A 103 -0.40 -3.46 21.04
C LYS A 103 -1.90 -3.36 21.23
N PHE A 104 -2.48 -2.18 20.99
CA PHE A 104 -3.93 -2.00 21.03
C PHE A 104 -4.66 -2.97 20.10
N TYR A 105 -4.17 -3.13 18.86
CA TYR A 105 -4.80 -4.05 17.91
C TYR A 105 -4.54 -5.53 18.24
N GLU A 106 -3.35 -5.87 18.75
CA GLU A 106 -3.07 -7.23 19.23
C GLU A 106 -3.99 -7.61 20.39
N ASP A 107 -4.19 -6.70 21.36
CA ASP A 107 -5.09 -6.90 22.50
C ASP A 107 -6.56 -7.11 22.06
N LEU A 108 -6.95 -6.58 20.89
CA LEU A 108 -8.27 -6.83 20.28
C LEU A 108 -8.37 -8.20 19.58
N GLY A 109 -7.27 -8.92 19.41
CA GLY A 109 -7.21 -10.22 18.76
C GLY A 109 -6.73 -10.20 17.30
N ALA A 110 -6.00 -9.16 16.88
CA ALA A 110 -5.37 -9.14 15.57
C ALA A 110 -4.40 -10.33 15.39
N HIS A 111 -4.58 -11.11 14.32
CA HIS A 111 -3.64 -12.17 13.95
C HIS A 111 -2.38 -11.60 13.30
N SER A 112 -2.56 -10.54 12.49
CA SER A 112 -1.48 -9.86 11.81
C SER A 112 -1.75 -8.37 11.67
N ILE A 113 -0.69 -7.56 11.61
CA ILE A 113 -0.75 -6.12 11.42
C ILE A 113 0.06 -5.71 10.19
N VAL A 114 -0.58 -5.07 9.22
CA VAL A 114 0.13 -4.36 8.15
C VAL A 114 0.58 -2.99 8.68
N VAL A 115 1.88 -2.85 8.93
CA VAL A 115 2.48 -1.64 9.50
C VAL A 115 2.35 -0.47 8.51
N ASP A 116 2.20 0.76 9.03
CA ASP A 116 2.11 1.94 8.17
C ASP A 116 3.44 2.18 7.40
N PRO A 117 3.38 2.38 6.08
CA PRO A 117 4.55 2.70 5.27
C PRO A 117 5.35 3.89 5.78
N ASP A 118 4.72 4.90 6.38
CA ASP A 118 5.44 6.07 6.89
C ASP A 118 6.54 5.70 7.90
N VAL A 119 6.51 4.52 8.52
CA VAL A 119 7.59 4.02 9.40
C VAL A 119 8.54 3.01 8.75
N HIS A 120 8.37 2.64 7.48
CA HIS A 120 9.24 1.66 6.79
C HIS A 120 10.73 2.04 6.76
N ARG A 121 11.07 3.32 6.86
CA ARG A 121 12.48 3.78 6.89
C ARG A 121 12.98 4.10 8.31
N HIS A 122 12.12 4.00 9.31
CA HIS A 122 12.41 4.27 10.72
C HIS A 122 12.56 2.94 11.47
N PHE A 123 13.74 2.35 11.36
CA PHE A 123 14.02 1.00 11.89
C PHE A 123 13.92 0.94 13.42
N ASP A 124 14.27 2.03 14.11
CA ASP A 124 14.03 2.18 15.54
C ASP A 124 12.54 2.01 15.91
N VAL A 125 11.65 2.61 15.12
CA VAL A 125 10.19 2.46 15.31
C VAL A 125 9.73 1.06 14.95
N LEU A 126 10.22 0.47 13.85
CA LEU A 126 9.85 -0.89 13.45
C LEU A 126 10.28 -1.94 14.50
N HIS A 127 11.49 -1.84 15.05
CA HIS A 127 11.93 -2.70 16.15
C HIS A 127 11.09 -2.48 17.40
N ALA A 128 10.80 -1.22 17.76
CA ALA A 128 9.94 -0.95 18.91
C ALA A 128 8.52 -1.54 18.74
N ILE A 129 7.97 -1.54 17.51
CA ILE A 129 6.70 -2.21 17.21
C ILE A 129 6.86 -3.73 17.36
N ARG A 130 7.90 -4.31 16.75
CA ARG A 130 8.17 -5.76 16.83
C ARG A 130 8.36 -6.24 18.26
N ASP A 131 9.03 -5.46 19.10
CA ASP A 131 9.26 -5.79 20.52
C ASP A 131 7.99 -5.68 21.37
N ALA A 132 6.97 -4.95 20.92
CA ALA A 132 5.76 -4.67 21.67
C ALA A 132 4.62 -5.67 21.44
N VAL A 133 4.69 -6.47 20.37
CA VAL A 133 3.66 -7.43 19.98
C VAL A 133 4.29 -8.77 19.59
N ASP A 134 3.53 -9.86 19.67
CA ASP A 134 3.92 -11.21 19.22
C ASP A 134 3.24 -11.59 17.89
N CYS A 135 2.17 -10.89 17.48
CA CYS A 135 1.44 -11.14 16.24
C CYS A 135 2.31 -10.96 14.97
N GLU A 136 1.87 -11.50 13.84
CA GLU A 136 2.60 -11.39 12.57
C GLU A 136 2.59 -9.94 12.06
N LEU A 137 3.76 -9.36 11.78
CA LEU A 137 3.85 -8.06 11.12
C LEU A 137 3.96 -8.24 9.61
N LYS A 138 3.30 -7.37 8.85
CA LYS A 138 3.38 -7.35 7.37
C LYS A 138 3.86 -5.98 6.91
N LEU A 139 4.71 -5.94 5.88
CA LEU A 139 5.15 -4.68 5.25
C LEU A 139 4.62 -4.58 3.82
N LEU A 140 3.95 -3.47 3.49
CA LEU A 140 3.42 -3.21 2.14
C LEU A 140 4.50 -2.58 1.25
N VAL A 141 5.21 -3.40 0.48
CA VAL A 141 6.52 -3.02 -0.07
C VAL A 141 6.46 -2.03 -1.24
N ASN A 142 5.43 -2.08 -2.07
CA ASN A 142 5.39 -1.36 -3.36
C ASN A 142 4.32 -0.25 -3.42
N GLU A 143 3.77 0.17 -2.29
CA GLU A 143 2.90 1.34 -2.23
C GLU A 143 3.75 2.63 -2.19
N GLY A 144 3.77 3.38 -3.29
CA GLY A 144 4.50 4.64 -3.38
C GLY A 144 3.65 5.87 -3.03
N CYS A 145 2.87 5.84 -1.95
CA CYS A 145 2.17 7.05 -1.45
C CYS A 145 3.17 8.16 -1.06
N LEU A 146 2.71 9.41 -0.91
CA LEU A 146 3.61 10.47 -0.43
C LEU A 146 4.02 10.12 1.01
N TYR A 147 5.29 10.33 1.36
CA TYR A 147 5.73 10.22 2.75
C TYR A 147 4.98 11.25 3.60
N GLN A 148 4.37 10.81 4.70
CA GLN A 148 3.49 11.64 5.55
C GLN A 148 2.42 12.36 4.73
N CYS A 149 1.77 11.63 3.84
CA CYS A 149 0.83 12.19 2.87
C CYS A 149 -0.32 12.95 3.58
N PRO A 150 -0.46 14.27 3.35
CA PRO A 150 -1.51 15.07 3.99
C PRO A 150 -2.92 14.72 3.48
N PHE A 151 -3.01 14.01 2.35
CA PHE A 151 -4.28 13.59 1.77
C PHE A 151 -4.71 12.20 2.22
N ARG A 152 -3.82 11.38 2.82
CA ARG A 152 -4.02 9.93 3.00
C ARG A 152 -5.33 9.60 3.70
N TYR A 153 -5.57 10.22 4.85
CA TYR A 153 -6.80 10.05 5.63
C TYR A 153 -8.06 10.43 4.84
N ALA A 154 -8.07 11.62 4.23
CA ALA A 154 -9.23 12.12 3.49
C ALA A 154 -9.50 11.30 2.21
N HIS A 155 -8.43 10.85 1.54
CA HIS A 155 -8.51 10.09 0.30
C HIS A 155 -9.05 8.67 0.54
N PHE A 156 -8.58 7.98 1.58
CA PHE A 156 -9.11 6.66 1.93
C PHE A 156 -10.55 6.72 2.47
N ASN A 157 -10.91 7.77 3.19
CA ASN A 157 -12.32 8.00 3.56
C ASN A 157 -13.19 8.24 2.32
N PHE A 158 -12.70 9.03 1.36
CA PHE A 158 -13.38 9.21 0.08
C PHE A 158 -13.62 7.87 -0.62
N PHE A 159 -12.58 7.02 -0.76
CA PHE A 159 -12.74 5.69 -1.36
C PHE A 159 -13.74 4.82 -0.60
N SER A 160 -13.67 4.81 0.74
CA SER A 160 -14.58 4.03 1.58
C SER A 160 -16.05 4.40 1.36
N HIS A 161 -16.35 5.68 1.11
CA HIS A 161 -17.72 6.12 0.81
C HIS A 161 -18.10 5.98 -0.68
N ALA A 162 -17.16 6.18 -1.60
CA ALA A 162 -17.40 6.08 -3.04
C ALA A 162 -17.58 4.62 -3.51
N PHE A 163 -16.83 3.69 -2.91
CA PHE A 163 -16.81 2.26 -3.26
C PHE A 163 -17.39 1.36 -2.16
N GLY A 164 -17.87 1.94 -1.06
CA GLY A 164 -18.57 1.22 0.01
C GLY A 164 -20.06 0.97 -0.27
N PRO A 165 -20.82 0.60 0.76
CA PRO A 165 -22.26 0.34 0.62
C PRO A 165 -23.05 1.64 0.41
N GLN A 166 -24.17 1.55 -0.30
CA GLN A 166 -25.04 2.69 -0.65
C GLN A 166 -25.58 3.46 0.58
N PRO A 167 -25.94 4.76 0.46
CA PRO A 167 -25.81 5.60 -0.73
C PRO A 167 -24.37 6.04 -0.99
N ARG A 168 -23.96 5.98 -2.26
CA ARG A 168 -22.66 6.44 -2.74
C ARG A 168 -22.76 7.88 -3.23
N PRO A 169 -21.74 8.73 -2.99
CA PRO A 169 -21.69 10.06 -3.57
C PRO A 169 -21.60 9.97 -5.11
N ASN A 170 -22.21 10.94 -5.80
CA ASN A 170 -21.98 11.13 -7.23
C ASN A 170 -20.64 11.87 -7.42
N VAL A 171 -19.57 11.10 -7.60
CA VAL A 171 -18.20 11.61 -7.71
C VAL A 171 -17.98 12.21 -9.10
N LEU A 172 -17.59 13.48 -9.15
CA LEU A 172 -17.21 14.15 -10.39
C LEU A 172 -15.73 13.90 -10.74
N ASP A 173 -14.85 13.99 -9.75
CA ASP A 173 -13.41 13.84 -9.91
C ASP A 173 -12.72 13.48 -8.58
N ASP A 174 -11.49 12.98 -8.64
CA ASP A 174 -10.65 12.65 -7.50
C ASP A 174 -9.58 13.73 -7.26
N TYR A 175 -9.98 14.78 -6.54
CA TYR A 175 -9.10 15.88 -6.15
C TYR A 175 -7.79 15.41 -5.50
N TYR A 176 -7.85 14.39 -4.65
CA TYR A 176 -6.68 13.95 -3.90
C TYR A 176 -5.67 13.27 -4.82
N TYR A 177 -6.16 12.43 -5.74
CA TYR A 177 -5.34 11.79 -6.75
C TYR A 177 -4.69 12.84 -7.67
N ASP A 178 -5.47 13.75 -8.24
CA ASP A 178 -4.94 14.75 -9.17
C ASP A 178 -3.89 15.65 -8.53
N ARG A 179 -4.15 16.09 -7.29
CA ARG A 179 -3.16 16.87 -6.53
C ARG A 179 -1.89 16.07 -6.26
N CYS A 180 -2.02 14.80 -5.87
CA CYS A 180 -0.88 13.91 -5.64
C CYS A 180 -0.02 13.78 -6.90
N ILE A 181 -0.64 13.53 -8.05
CA ILE A 181 0.04 13.42 -9.36
C ILE A 181 0.72 14.74 -9.74
N MET A 182 0.02 15.88 -9.64
CA MET A 182 0.58 17.19 -9.95
C MET A 182 1.80 17.54 -9.09
N LEU A 183 1.79 17.20 -7.80
CA LEU A 183 2.92 17.44 -6.91
C LEU A 183 4.16 16.67 -7.38
N ARG A 184 3.99 15.42 -7.80
CA ARG A 184 5.09 14.56 -8.27
C ARG A 184 5.63 14.93 -9.64
N ILE A 185 4.77 15.44 -10.52
CA ILE A 185 5.22 16.02 -11.80
C ILE A 185 6.11 17.24 -11.53
N LYS A 186 5.77 18.07 -10.53
CA LYS A 186 6.55 19.25 -10.14
C LYS A 186 7.85 18.88 -9.42
N ASP A 187 7.80 17.89 -8.54
CA ASP A 187 8.95 17.43 -7.76
C ASP A 187 9.01 15.89 -7.73
N PRO A 188 9.72 15.23 -8.66
CA PRO A 188 9.84 13.78 -8.69
C PRO A 188 10.63 13.22 -7.50
N LYS A 189 11.31 14.06 -6.71
CA LYS A 189 11.88 13.66 -5.41
C LYS A 189 10.82 13.04 -4.52
N LEU A 190 9.55 13.45 -4.66
CA LEU A 190 8.43 12.87 -3.94
C LEU A 190 8.21 11.38 -4.23
N ILE A 191 8.70 10.85 -5.35
CA ILE A 191 8.71 9.41 -5.66
C ILE A 191 9.89 8.72 -4.96
N THR A 192 11.07 9.33 -5.00
CA THR A 192 12.29 8.84 -4.33
C THR A 192 12.11 8.69 -2.81
N VAL A 193 11.41 9.65 -2.20
CA VAL A 193 11.17 9.66 -0.74
C VAL A 193 9.92 8.90 -0.32
N SER A 194 9.11 8.41 -1.27
CA SER A 194 7.98 7.55 -0.94
C SER A 194 8.45 6.29 -0.19
N PRO A 195 7.69 5.80 0.81
CA PRO A 195 8.15 4.74 1.70
C PRO A 195 8.01 3.32 1.13
N TRP A 196 8.27 3.16 -0.17
CA TRP A 196 8.42 1.82 -0.75
C TRP A 196 9.72 1.17 -0.24
N ILE A 197 9.77 -0.17 -0.33
CA ILE A 197 10.91 -1.01 -0.01
C ILE A 197 11.31 -1.72 -1.30
N ARG A 198 12.60 -1.68 -1.71
CA ARG A 198 13.02 -2.37 -2.95
C ARG A 198 13.08 -3.88 -2.72
N PRO A 199 12.97 -4.68 -3.78
CA PRO A 199 13.26 -6.11 -3.72
C PRO A 199 14.60 -6.43 -3.06
N GLU A 200 15.67 -5.68 -3.38
CA GLU A 200 17.01 -5.89 -2.82
C GLU A 200 17.12 -5.58 -1.33
N ASP A 201 16.21 -4.74 -0.82
CA ASP A 201 16.26 -4.20 0.54
C ASP A 201 15.39 -5.02 1.51
N ILE A 202 14.55 -5.97 1.06
CA ILE A 202 13.66 -6.73 1.97
C ILE A 202 14.42 -7.54 3.03
N LYS A 203 15.62 -8.03 2.68
CA LYS A 203 16.52 -8.72 3.62
C LYS A 203 16.91 -7.87 4.82
N GLU A 204 16.90 -6.54 4.66
CA GLU A 204 17.24 -5.62 5.74
C GLU A 204 16.18 -5.60 6.83
N TYR A 205 14.97 -6.12 6.55
CA TYR A 205 13.81 -6.17 7.45
C TYR A 205 13.58 -7.56 8.07
N ALA A 206 14.49 -8.52 7.85
CA ALA A 206 14.29 -9.91 8.24
C ALA A 206 14.15 -10.14 9.76
N ASP A 207 14.64 -9.23 10.58
CA ASP A 207 14.46 -9.23 12.04
C ASP A 207 13.14 -8.58 12.50
N ILE A 208 12.43 -7.91 11.60
CA ILE A 208 11.10 -7.33 11.82
C ILE A 208 10.03 -8.30 11.31
N THR A 209 10.16 -8.78 10.07
CA THR A 209 9.24 -9.74 9.46
C THR A 209 9.82 -10.41 8.21
N ASP A 210 9.33 -11.60 7.90
CA ASP A 210 9.50 -12.32 6.64
C ASP A 210 8.24 -12.25 5.73
N VAL A 211 7.21 -11.50 6.12
CA VAL A 211 5.94 -11.39 5.39
C VAL A 211 5.80 -10.04 4.69
N PHE A 212 6.05 -10.05 3.38
CA PHE A 212 5.96 -8.88 2.51
C PHE A 212 4.68 -8.90 1.67
N LYS A 213 3.93 -7.80 1.73
CA LYS A 213 2.66 -7.63 1.01
C LYS A 213 2.87 -6.79 -0.24
N ILE A 214 2.42 -7.31 -1.38
CA ILE A 214 2.44 -6.60 -2.67
C ILE A 214 1.04 -5.97 -2.91
N GLY A 215 1.02 -4.65 -3.07
CA GLY A 215 -0.12 -3.88 -3.57
C GLY A 215 -0.27 -4.01 -5.09
N GLY A 216 -1.40 -3.58 -5.64
CA GLY A 216 -1.67 -3.65 -7.08
C GLY A 216 -2.80 -4.57 -7.51
N ARG A 217 -3.79 -4.83 -6.65
CA ARG A 217 -5.00 -5.62 -7.00
C ARG A 217 -5.80 -5.09 -8.21
N THR A 218 -5.53 -3.86 -8.65
CA THR A 218 -6.13 -3.24 -9.85
C THR A 218 -5.26 -3.37 -11.11
N HIS A 219 -4.11 -4.03 -11.01
CA HIS A 219 -3.19 -4.28 -12.12
C HIS A 219 -3.47 -5.61 -12.81
N TYR A 220 -2.92 -5.76 -14.02
CA TYR A 220 -3.01 -7.01 -14.77
C TYR A 220 -2.14 -8.10 -14.13
N VAL A 221 -2.51 -9.36 -14.37
CA VAL A 221 -1.80 -10.55 -13.83
C VAL A 221 -0.30 -10.50 -14.11
N ASN A 222 0.12 -10.15 -15.33
CA ASN A 222 1.55 -10.09 -15.68
C ASN A 222 2.33 -9.07 -14.85
N TRP A 223 1.70 -7.96 -14.47
CA TRP A 223 2.34 -6.97 -13.60
C TRP A 223 2.50 -7.50 -12.17
N ILE A 224 1.49 -8.22 -11.68
CA ILE A 224 1.52 -8.84 -10.36
C ILE A 224 2.62 -9.92 -10.32
N LEU A 225 2.69 -10.77 -11.35
CA LEU A 225 3.74 -11.78 -11.47
C LEU A 225 5.14 -11.15 -11.54
N ASN A 226 5.32 -10.08 -12.32
CA ASN A 226 6.59 -9.35 -12.35
C ASN A 226 7.01 -8.82 -10.97
N CYS A 227 6.06 -8.32 -10.17
CA CYS A 227 6.37 -7.91 -8.80
C CYS A 227 6.74 -9.10 -7.93
N VAL A 228 5.96 -10.19 -7.98
CA VAL A 228 6.24 -11.41 -7.22
C VAL A 228 7.62 -11.96 -7.55
N ASP A 229 7.96 -12.07 -8.83
CA ASP A 229 9.27 -12.54 -9.30
C ASP A 229 10.39 -11.63 -8.79
N ALA A 230 10.23 -10.31 -8.92
CA ALA A 230 11.23 -9.34 -8.46
C ALA A 230 11.54 -9.49 -6.95
N TYR A 231 10.50 -9.57 -6.10
CA TYR A 231 10.67 -9.71 -4.65
C TYR A 231 11.12 -11.12 -4.24
N ALA A 232 10.71 -12.16 -4.96
CA ALA A 232 11.17 -13.52 -4.72
C ALA A 232 12.65 -13.71 -5.07
N ASP A 233 13.12 -13.04 -6.13
CA ASP A 233 14.51 -13.06 -6.57
C ASP A 233 15.42 -12.07 -5.80
N GLU A 234 14.83 -11.24 -4.91
CA GLU A 234 15.52 -10.16 -4.19
C GLU A 234 16.34 -9.23 -5.11
N SER A 235 15.89 -9.04 -6.35
CA SER A 235 16.63 -8.28 -7.37
C SER A 235 15.72 -7.81 -8.49
N TYR A 236 15.87 -6.55 -8.88
CA TYR A 236 15.21 -5.99 -10.05
C TYR A 236 16.11 -5.02 -10.80
N ASP A 237 16.38 -5.31 -12.07
CA ASP A 237 17.14 -4.42 -12.95
C ASP A 237 16.21 -3.81 -14.00
N GLY A 238 15.75 -2.58 -13.73
CA GLY A 238 14.80 -1.90 -14.60
C GLY A 238 14.27 -0.60 -14.03
N ASN A 239 13.12 -0.18 -14.57
CA ASN A 239 12.40 1.00 -14.11
C ASN A 239 11.62 0.67 -12.83
N LEU A 240 11.96 1.32 -11.70
CA LEU A 240 11.25 1.17 -10.44
C LEU A 240 9.73 1.41 -10.56
N MET A 241 9.31 2.29 -11.49
CA MET A 241 7.89 2.55 -11.75
C MET A 241 7.12 1.32 -12.24
N ASP A 242 7.81 0.28 -12.71
CA ASP A 242 7.19 -1.01 -13.07
C ASP A 242 6.81 -1.85 -11.86
N LEU A 243 7.33 -1.55 -10.68
CA LEU A 243 7.00 -2.25 -9.44
C LEU A 243 6.00 -1.49 -8.56
N LEU A 244 5.93 -0.17 -8.70
CA LEU A 244 5.09 0.68 -7.85
C LEU A 244 3.60 0.64 -8.25
N ASP A 245 2.74 0.31 -7.30
CA ASP A 245 1.28 0.33 -7.45
C ASP A 245 0.73 1.77 -7.53
N CYS A 246 1.35 2.69 -6.79
CA CYS A 246 1.05 4.12 -6.84
C CYS A 246 2.37 4.92 -6.90
N PRO A 247 2.53 5.92 -7.80
CA PRO A 247 1.56 6.44 -8.77
C PRO A 247 1.69 5.82 -10.17
N LYS A 248 0.76 4.90 -10.52
CA LYS A 248 0.71 4.23 -11.83
C LYS A 248 0.72 5.18 -13.03
N ALA A 249 0.00 6.30 -12.98
CA ALA A 249 -0.12 7.22 -14.11
C ALA A 249 1.18 7.95 -14.49
N LEU A 250 2.22 7.88 -13.65
CA LEU A 250 3.51 8.51 -13.94
C LEU A 250 4.52 7.54 -14.56
N LYS A 251 4.15 6.27 -14.76
CA LYS A 251 5.03 5.25 -15.34
C LYS A 251 5.56 5.63 -16.73
N ASP A 252 4.70 6.21 -17.57
CA ASP A 252 5.08 6.59 -18.94
C ASP A 252 5.84 7.93 -18.98
N LEU A 253 5.83 8.69 -17.87
CA LEU A 253 6.56 9.94 -17.76
C LEU A 253 7.99 9.72 -17.26
N TYR A 254 8.17 8.86 -16.25
CA TYR A 254 9.45 8.68 -15.57
C TYR A 254 10.02 7.28 -15.77
N TYR A 255 11.30 7.26 -16.11
CA TYR A 255 12.16 6.10 -15.93
C TYR A 255 13.02 6.31 -14.69
N ILE A 256 12.84 5.50 -13.66
CA ILE A 256 13.60 5.57 -12.41
C ILE A 256 14.46 4.32 -12.32
N SER A 257 15.77 4.47 -12.49
CA SER A 257 16.67 3.30 -12.48
C SER A 257 16.76 2.68 -11.08
N ASN A 258 16.31 1.43 -10.90
CA ASN A 258 16.32 0.76 -9.59
C ASN A 258 17.73 0.62 -9.01
N ARG A 259 18.72 0.33 -9.87
CA ARG A 259 20.15 0.18 -9.49
C ARG A 259 20.79 1.45 -8.95
N GLU A 260 20.30 2.63 -9.33
CA GLU A 260 20.85 3.90 -8.81
C GLU A 260 20.58 4.10 -7.30
N PHE A 261 19.68 3.29 -6.73
CA PHE A 261 19.35 3.24 -5.31
C PHE A 261 20.21 2.27 -4.50
N ASP A 262 21.15 1.55 -5.10
CA ASP A 262 22.01 0.62 -4.38
C ASP A 262 22.77 1.33 -3.25
N GLY A 263 22.63 0.80 -2.02
CA GLY A 263 23.19 1.39 -0.79
C GLY A 263 22.38 2.56 -0.21
N ALA A 264 21.26 2.97 -0.81
CA ALA A 264 20.45 4.07 -0.26
C ALA A 264 19.83 3.74 1.10
N ILE A 265 19.52 2.46 1.34
CA ILE A 265 18.96 1.97 2.59
C ILE A 265 19.88 2.24 3.78
N ASP A 266 21.20 2.18 3.62
CA ASP A 266 22.18 2.46 4.68
C ASP A 266 22.07 3.89 5.22
N HIS A 267 21.75 4.83 4.32
CA HIS A 267 21.46 6.21 4.71
C HIS A 267 20.06 6.35 5.31
N TRP A 268 19.04 5.73 4.69
CA TRP A 268 17.66 5.88 5.12
C TRP A 268 17.38 5.32 6.51
N LYS A 269 18.00 4.19 6.88
CA LYS A 269 17.92 3.58 8.21
C LYS A 269 18.25 4.53 9.36
N ASN A 270 19.11 5.51 9.11
CA ASN A 270 19.61 6.46 10.09
C ASN A 270 19.17 7.90 9.79
N CYS A 271 18.24 8.08 8.85
CA CYS A 271 17.85 9.40 8.39
C CYS A 271 16.88 10.05 9.40
N PRO A 272 17.23 11.19 10.01
CA PRO A 272 16.33 11.88 10.95
C PRO A 272 15.16 12.59 10.24
N THR A 273 15.04 12.44 8.92
CA THR A 273 14.03 13.10 8.04
C THR A 273 14.03 14.63 8.07
N VAL A 274 15.11 15.24 8.59
CA VAL A 274 15.36 16.69 8.52
C VAL A 274 16.03 17.03 7.18
N CYS A 275 15.24 17.06 6.11
CA CYS A 275 15.72 17.17 4.73
C CYS A 275 16.35 18.52 4.34
N ALA A 276 16.29 19.55 5.20
CA ALA A 276 16.74 20.90 4.87
C ALA A 276 18.25 20.97 4.52
N ASN A 277 19.07 20.12 5.15
CA ASN A 277 20.53 20.25 5.11
C ASN A 277 21.28 19.04 4.52
N CYS A 278 20.64 17.87 4.33
CA CYS A 278 21.37 16.65 3.92
C CYS A 278 21.64 16.54 2.42
N GLY A 279 20.71 16.99 1.56
CA GLY A 279 20.82 16.89 0.09
C GLY A 279 20.68 15.48 -0.49
N PHE A 280 20.90 14.42 0.29
CA PHE A 280 20.98 13.02 -0.17
C PHE A 280 19.86 12.61 -1.15
N CYS A 281 18.59 12.72 -0.74
CA CYS A 281 17.48 12.31 -1.61
C CYS A 281 17.34 13.17 -2.87
N ARG A 282 17.81 14.43 -2.85
CA ARG A 282 17.81 15.29 -4.04
C ARG A 282 18.85 14.79 -5.04
N GLU A 283 20.08 14.55 -4.60
CA GLU A 283 21.15 14.01 -5.45
C GLU A 283 20.82 12.62 -5.99
N LEU A 284 20.21 11.77 -5.16
CA LEU A 284 19.73 10.46 -5.56
C LEU A 284 18.65 10.57 -6.65
N THR A 285 17.71 11.51 -6.49
CA THR A 285 16.68 11.79 -7.51
C THR A 285 17.31 12.26 -8.82
N ASP A 286 18.26 13.19 -8.78
CA ASP A 286 18.90 13.74 -9.98
C ASP A 286 19.68 12.69 -10.78
N ARG A 287 20.22 11.66 -10.10
CA ARG A 287 20.89 10.52 -10.76
C ARG A 287 19.88 9.50 -11.30
N ALA A 288 18.91 9.12 -10.47
CA ALA A 288 18.02 7.98 -10.75
C ALA A 288 16.88 8.32 -11.71
N VAL A 289 16.35 9.54 -11.67
CA VAL A 289 15.14 9.93 -12.41
C VAL A 289 15.48 10.46 -13.80
N LYS A 290 14.96 9.78 -14.80
CA LYS A 290 15.07 10.10 -16.22
C LYS A 290 13.68 10.27 -16.83
N VAL A 291 13.63 10.97 -17.95
CA VAL A 291 12.42 11.19 -18.76
C VAL A 291 12.72 10.90 -20.23
N TYR A 292 11.69 10.53 -20.98
CA TYR A 292 11.81 10.24 -22.41
C TYR A 292 11.85 11.54 -23.23
N ALA A 293 12.84 11.65 -24.12
CA ALA A 293 13.13 12.91 -24.83
C ALA A 293 12.13 13.28 -25.95
N GLY A 294 11.26 12.37 -26.40
CA GLY A 294 10.46 12.52 -27.63
C GLY A 294 8.94 12.36 -27.48
N GLY A 295 8.41 12.16 -26.27
CA GLY A 295 6.97 11.99 -26.04
C GLY A 295 6.56 10.74 -25.27
N GLY A 296 7.49 9.94 -24.73
CA GLY A 296 7.17 8.94 -23.71
C GLY A 296 7.19 7.48 -24.17
N THR A 297 7.97 7.14 -25.20
CA THR A 297 8.05 5.74 -25.66
C THR A 297 9.39 5.08 -25.29
N GLU A 298 9.36 3.76 -25.04
CA GLU A 298 10.54 2.94 -24.70
C GLU A 298 11.63 2.91 -25.80
N ASN A 299 11.29 3.35 -27.01
CA ASN A 299 12.20 3.44 -28.15
C ASN A 299 12.98 4.78 -28.21
N GLU A 300 12.74 5.69 -27.27
CA GLU A 300 13.35 7.02 -27.23
C GLU A 300 14.54 7.11 -26.27
N GLY A 301 15.40 8.11 -26.51
CA GLY A 301 16.50 8.43 -25.60
C GLY A 301 16.01 8.93 -24.24
N LEU A 302 16.59 8.38 -23.18
CA LEU A 302 16.39 8.85 -21.80
C LEU A 302 17.34 10.01 -21.49
N VAL A 303 16.79 11.10 -20.95
CA VAL A 303 17.57 12.24 -20.44
C VAL A 303 17.27 12.47 -18.96
N ARG A 304 18.21 13.08 -18.23
CA ARG A 304 17.99 13.37 -16.80
C ARG A 304 16.84 14.37 -16.65
N TRP A 305 16.00 14.17 -15.63
CA TRP A 305 14.91 15.10 -15.33
C TRP A 305 15.39 16.53 -15.14
N SER A 306 16.51 16.72 -14.43
CA SER A 306 17.10 18.04 -14.15
C SER A 306 17.50 18.82 -15.41
N GLU A 307 17.89 18.12 -16.49
CA GLU A 307 18.24 18.74 -17.78
C GLU A 307 17.02 19.26 -18.55
N MET A 308 15.82 18.71 -18.27
CA MET A 308 14.57 19.19 -18.84
C MET A 308 13.92 20.27 -17.97
N ALA A 309 13.87 20.07 -16.65
CA ALA A 309 13.27 21.03 -15.71
C ALA A 309 13.90 22.43 -15.81
N GLY A 310 15.22 22.51 -16.02
CA GLY A 310 15.92 23.79 -16.21
C GLY A 310 15.65 24.50 -17.54
N LYS A 311 15.01 23.84 -18.51
CA LYS A 311 14.65 24.43 -19.82
C LYS A 311 13.22 24.98 -19.86
N THR A 312 12.41 24.69 -18.84
CA THR A 312 10.99 25.04 -18.76
C THR A 312 10.68 26.18 -17.79
N GLU A 313 11.68 26.93 -17.33
CA GLU A 313 11.43 28.26 -16.75
C GLU A 313 10.90 29.20 -17.85
N VAL A 314 9.61 29.07 -18.12
CA VAL A 314 8.85 30.04 -18.92
C VAL A 314 8.85 31.32 -18.10
N SER A 315 9.50 32.35 -18.63
CA SER A 315 9.42 33.72 -18.15
C SER A 315 7.96 34.09 -17.88
N VAL A 316 7.66 34.40 -16.62
CA VAL A 316 6.37 34.98 -16.19
C VAL A 316 6.18 36.34 -16.84
#